data_AF-A0A5K1AR24-F1
#
_entry.id   AF-A0A5K1AR24-F1
#
_cell.length_a   1.000
_cell.length_b   1.000
_cell.length_c   1.000
_cell.angle_alpha   90.00
_cell.angle_beta   90.00
_cell.angle_gamma   90.00
#
_symmetry.space_group_name_H-M   'P 1'
#
loop_
_entity.id
_entity.type
_entity.pdbx_description
1 polymer ?
#
loop_
_entity_poly.entity_id
_entity_poly.type
_entity_poly.pdbx_seq_one_letter_code
_entity_poly.pdbx_strand_id
1 'polypeptide(L)' 'VHYDRVGKDGLFSHKEISVYFLPNLSECLPSLDVWRTRWLAQRQARLEREQLRLKKEK' A
#
# COMPACT_ATOMS: atom_id res chain seq x y z
N VAL A 1 15.27 10.45 16.23
CA VAL A 1 16.63 10.93 16.54
C VAL A 1 16.49 12.24 17.27
N HIS A 2 16.94 12.27 18.52
CA HIS A 2 16.88 13.43 19.40
C HIS A 2 18.31 13.93 19.60
N TYR A 3 18.52 15.22 19.42
CA TYR A 3 19.82 15.83 19.72
C TYR A 3 19.65 17.27 20.20
N ASP A 4 20.55 17.64 21.09
CA ASP A 4 20.62 19.00 21.60
C ASP A 4 21.33 19.87 20.58
N ARG A 5 20.82 21.09 20.37
CA ARG A 5 21.44 22.08 19.51
C ARG A 5 21.44 23.45 20.19
N VAL A 6 22.46 24.23 19.93
CA VAL A 6 22.49 25.63 20.33
C VAL A 6 21.76 26.46 19.27
N GLY A 7 20.78 27.26 19.70
CA GLY A 7 20.04 28.17 18.83
C GLY A 7 20.92 29.34 18.37
N LYS A 8 20.44 30.12 17.38
CA LYS A 8 21.17 31.32 16.91
C LYS A 8 21.30 32.41 17.99
N ASP A 9 20.44 32.32 19.00
CA ASP A 9 20.42 33.12 20.23
C ASP A 9 21.39 32.61 21.30
N GLY A 10 22.11 31.51 21.06
CA GLY A 10 23.03 30.91 22.01
C GLY A 10 22.38 30.05 23.10
N LEU A 11 21.04 29.89 23.07
CA LEU A 11 20.31 29.11 24.06
C LEU A 11 20.21 27.63 23.66
N PHE A 12 20.12 26.74 24.65
CA PHE A 12 19.87 25.33 24.41
C PHE A 12 18.47 25.13 23.84
N SER A 13 18.38 24.40 22.73
CA SER A 13 17.13 24.02 22.13
C SER A 13 17.16 22.54 21.75
N HIS A 14 15.98 21.93 21.71
CA HIS A 14 15.84 20.55 21.33
C HIS A 14 15.27 20.44 19.91
N LYS A 15 15.77 19.49 19.12
CA LYS A 15 15.17 19.16 17.82
C LYS A 15 14.91 17.68 17.73
N GLU A 16 13.65 17.35 17.47
CA GLU A 16 13.22 16.00 17.15
C GLU A 16 13.22 15.81 15.63
N ILE A 17 13.87 14.73 15.17
CA ILE A 17 13.79 14.27 13.79
C ILE A 17 13.29 12.84 13.78
N SER A 18 12.15 12.62 13.13
CA SER A 18 11.63 11.29 12.85
C SER A 18 12.21 10.80 11.52
N VAL A 19 12.94 9.68 11.58
CA VAL A 19 13.46 9.01 10.39
C VAL A 19 12.54 7.83 10.11
N TYR A 20 11.90 7.84 8.95
CA TYR A 20 11.07 6.73 8.49
C TYR A 20 11.87 5.93 7.48
N PHE A 21 12.08 4.64 7.77
CA PHE A 21 12.57 3.71 6.78
C PHE A 21 11.40 3.27 5.91
N LEU A 22 11.37 3.75 4.68
CA LEU A 22 10.42 3.28 3.67
C LEU A 22 11.13 2.23 2.82
N PRO A 23 10.57 1.01 2.70
CA PRO A 23 11.06 0.05 1.72
C PRO A 23 10.97 0.63 0.30
N ASN A 24 11.77 0.09 -0.61
CA ASN A 24 11.76 0.52 -2.00
C ASN A 24 10.33 0.37 -2.55
N LEU A 25 9.75 1.45 -3.07
CA LEU A 25 8.36 1.43 -3.53
C LEU A 25 8.12 0.38 -4.62
N SER A 26 9.13 0.05 -5.42
CA SER A 26 9.03 -1.03 -6.41
C SER A 26 8.83 -2.41 -5.78
N GLU A 27 9.29 -2.61 -4.55
CA GLU A 27 9.10 -3.84 -3.77
C GLU A 27 7.76 -3.85 -3.01
N CYS A 28 7.13 -2.68 -2.85
CA CYS A 28 5.83 -2.52 -2.20
C CYS A 28 4.66 -2.72 -3.15
N LEU A 29 4.89 -2.67 -4.46
CA LEU A 29 3.85 -2.90 -5.44
C LEU A 29 3.57 -4.41 -5.52
N PRO A 30 2.31 -4.85 -5.46
CA PRO A 30 2.00 -6.22 -5.83
C PRO A 30 2.52 -6.46 -7.25
N SER A 31 3.15 -7.61 -7.50
CA SER A 31 3.65 -7.90 -8.83
C SER A 31 2.51 -7.78 -9.85
N LEU A 32 2.80 -7.16 -11.00
CA LEU A 32 1.81 -6.94 -12.06
C LEU A 32 1.13 -8.25 -12.47
N ASP A 33 1.87 -9.35 -12.44
CA ASP A 33 1.36 -10.69 -12.75
C ASP A 33 0.39 -11.22 -11.67
N VAL A 34 0.69 -11.01 -10.39
CA VAL A 34 -0.23 -11.39 -9.30
C VAL A 34 -1.50 -10.57 -9.37
N TRP A 35 -1.39 -9.27 -9.64
CA TRP A 35 -2.54 -8.40 -9.81
C TRP A 35 -3.40 -8.83 -11.01
N ARG A 36 -2.78 -9.07 -12.17
CA ARG A 36 -3.45 -9.53 -13.39
C ARG A 36 -4.17 -10.86 -13.16
N THR A 37 -3.50 -11.82 -12.52
CA THR A 37 -4.08 -13.14 -12.22
C THR A 37 -5.30 -13.03 -11.31
N ARG A 38 -5.21 -12.23 -10.24
CA ARG A 38 -6.34 -11.98 -9.33
C ARG A 38 -7.52 -11.32 -10.05
N TRP A 39 -7.25 -10.34 -10.90
CA TRP A 39 -8.27 -9.67 -11.70
C TRP A 39 -9.00 -10.62 -12.65
N LEU A 40 -8.26 -11.46 -13.39
CA LEU A 40 -8.84 -12.44 -14.30
C LEU A 40 -9.71 -13.47 -13.56
N ALA A 41 -9.23 -13.98 -12.43
CA ALA A 41 -9.99 -14.92 -11.60
C ALA A 41 -11.29 -14.30 -11.08
N GLN A 42 -11.25 -13.05 -10.63
CA GLN A 42 -12.44 -12.33 -10.17
C GLN A 42 -13.46 -12.12 -11.30
N ARG A 43 -12.98 -11.75 -12.50
CA ARG A 43 -13.83 -11.59 -13.69
C ARG A 43 -14.51 -12.91 -14.06
N GLN A 44 -13.76 -14.02 -14.05
CA GLN A 44 -14.28 -15.33 -14.37
C GLN A 44 -15.35 -15.77 -13.35
N ALA A 45 -15.05 -15.63 -12.05
CA ALA A 45 -16.01 -15.93 -10.99
C ALA A 45 -17.29 -15.09 -11.08
N ARG A 46 -17.19 -13.84 -11.56
CA ARG A 46 -18.36 -12.98 -11.80
C ARG A 46 -19.24 -13.54 -12.90
N LEU A 47 -18.65 -13.94 -14.04
CA LEU A 47 -19.38 -14.52 -15.16
C LEU A 47 -20.06 -15.84 -14.76
N GLU A 48 -19.39 -16.69 -14.00
CA GLU A 48 -19.97 -17.94 -13.50
C GLU A 48 -21.17 -17.70 -12.58
N ARG A 49 -21.10 -16.69 -11.70
CA ARG A 49 -22.22 -16.29 -10.85
C ARG A 49 -23.40 -15.76 -11.66
N GLU A 50 -23.15 -14.98 -12.70
CA GLU A 50 -24.21 -14.48 -13.60
C GLU A 50 -24.88 -15.61 -14.37
N GLN A 51 -24.09 -16.54 -14.92
CA GLN A 51 -24.61 -17.74 -15.59
C GLN A 51 -25.45 -18.61 -14.65
N LEU A 52 -25.00 -18.79 -13.40
CA LEU A 52 -25.77 -19.54 -12.40
C LEU A 52 -27.09 -18.83 -12.06
N ARG A 53 -27.09 -17.49 -12.01
CA ARG A 53 -28.31 -16.71 -11.75
C ARG A 53 -29.31 -16.87 -12.90
N LEU A 54 -28.86 -16.75 -14.14
CA LEU A 54 -29.68 -16.94 -15.34
C LEU A 54 -30.25 -18.36 -15.44
N LYS A 55 -29.51 -19.38 -14.99
CA LYS A 55 -30.00 -20.78 -14.93
C LYS A 55 -31.03 -21.02 -13.83
N LYS A 56 -31.08 -20.19 -12.79
CA LYS A 56 -32.08 -20.27 -11.70
C LYS A 56 -33.36 -19.48 -11.99
N GLU A 57 -33.30 -18.54 -12.95
CA GLU A 57 -34.42 -17.69 -13.38
C GLU A 57 -35.22 -18.31 -14.56
N LYS A 58 -34.78 -19.45 -15.10
CA LYS A 58 -35.53 -20.31 -16.03
C LYS A 58 -36.10 -21.53 -15.32
#